data_AF-A0A3D3R5B8-F1
#
_entry.id   AF-A0A3D3R5B8-F1
#
_cell.length_a   1.000
_cell.length_b   1.000
_cell.length_c   1.000
_cell.angle_alpha   90.00
_cell.angle_beta   90.00
_cell.angle_gamma   90.00
#
_symmetry.space_group_name_H-M   'P 1'
#
loop_
_entity.id
_entity.type
_entity.pdbx_description
1 polymer ?
#
loop_
_entity_poly.entity_id
_entity_poly.type
_entity_poly.pdbx_seq_one_letter_code
_entity_poly.pdbx_strand_id
1 'polypeptide(L)'
;MPFPVTRLTAFICYSLFSGLLFLSSAAAEDWPTWRKDSRRTATTDEQLAKDLHLQWTRQLGPLKPAWPEDPRIQFDAHYEPVIAGQTLFVSSSRNDSVSAFDLKTGQQQWQYFANGPVRFAPLVSGKNVYFSADDGCFYCLNTADGKLKWKFQAAPNARKALANE
;
A
#
# COMPACT_ATOMS: atom_id res chain seq x y z
N MET A 1 90.07 1.56 -0.90
CA MET A 1 89.01 0.61 -0.52
C MET A 1 87.87 1.40 0.14
N PRO A 2 86.60 1.06 -0.11
CA PRO A 2 85.50 2.02 -0.21
C PRO A 2 84.57 2.10 1.02
N PHE A 3 83.81 3.20 1.08
CA PHE A 3 82.72 3.49 2.02
C PHE A 3 81.51 2.55 1.87
N PRO A 4 80.62 2.51 2.88
CA PRO A 4 79.20 2.32 2.60
C PRO A 4 78.34 3.50 3.11
N VAL A 5 77.55 4.04 2.19
CA VAL A 5 76.44 4.96 2.39
C VAL A 5 75.20 4.14 2.70
N THR A 6 74.54 4.36 3.84
CA THR A 6 73.26 3.72 4.17
C THR A 6 72.11 4.57 3.65
N ARG A 7 71.39 4.08 2.63
CA ARG A 7 70.14 4.66 2.13
C ARG A 7 68.98 4.18 3.00
N LEU A 8 68.21 5.10 3.58
CA LEU A 8 66.91 4.79 4.17
C LEU A 8 65.82 5.04 3.11
N THR A 9 65.13 3.97 2.72
CA THR A 9 64.00 3.96 1.80
C THR A 9 62.76 4.58 2.43
N ALA A 10 62.13 5.55 1.74
CA ALA A 10 60.84 6.11 2.12
C ALA A 10 59.72 5.14 1.72
N PHE A 11 58.85 4.77 2.67
CA PHE A 11 57.61 4.06 2.40
C PHE A 11 56.50 5.08 2.09
N ILE A 12 55.99 5.05 0.86
CA ILE A 12 54.80 5.81 0.46
C ILE A 12 53.59 4.92 0.74
N CYS A 13 52.81 5.23 1.77
CA CYS A 13 51.50 4.64 1.99
C CYS A 13 50.48 5.29 1.04
N TYR A 14 49.99 4.53 0.06
CA TYR A 14 48.80 4.90 -0.71
C TYR A 14 47.55 4.58 0.11
N SER A 15 46.89 5.60 0.63
CA SER A 15 45.56 5.47 1.24
C SER A 15 44.49 5.42 0.14
N LEU A 16 43.89 4.24 -0.07
CA LEU A 16 42.71 4.06 -0.93
C LEU A 16 41.49 4.71 -0.26
N PHE A 17 41.04 5.84 -0.79
CA PHE A 17 39.80 6.48 -0.38
C PHE A 17 38.63 5.78 -1.10
N SER A 18 37.99 4.82 -0.44
CA SER A 18 36.76 4.21 -0.94
C SER A 18 35.59 5.17 -0.69
N GLY A 19 35.12 5.83 -1.75
CA GLY A 19 33.92 6.67 -1.69
C GLY A 19 32.68 5.80 -1.57
N LEU A 20 32.00 5.87 -0.42
CA LEU A 20 30.66 5.33 -0.24
C LEU A 20 29.68 6.19 -1.05
N LEU A 21 29.25 5.68 -2.20
CA LEU A 21 28.11 6.22 -2.93
C LEU A 21 26.83 5.93 -2.14
N PHE A 22 26.30 6.95 -1.46
CA PHE A 22 24.95 6.89 -0.91
C PHE A 22 23.95 6.97 -2.07
N LEU A 23 23.48 5.80 -2.51
CA LEU A 23 22.26 5.70 -3.31
C LEU A 23 21.09 6.07 -2.40
N SER A 24 20.68 7.34 -2.40
CA SER A 24 19.40 7.74 -1.83
C SER A 24 18.29 7.09 -2.63
N SER A 25 17.72 5.99 -2.13
CA SER A 25 16.42 5.55 -2.63
C SER A 25 15.42 6.64 -2.24
N ALA A 26 14.78 7.27 -3.22
CA ALA A 26 13.59 8.06 -2.94
C ALA A 26 12.57 7.12 -2.28
N ALA A 27 12.31 7.32 -0.99
CA ALA A 27 11.24 6.64 -0.27
C ALA A 27 10.00 7.52 -0.42
N ALA A 28 9.00 7.03 -1.15
CA ALA A 28 7.69 7.66 -1.21
C ALA A 28 6.97 7.43 0.13
N GLU A 29 6.19 8.42 0.57
CA GLU A 29 5.35 8.30 1.76
C GLU A 29 4.17 7.36 1.49
N ASP A 30 3.69 6.73 2.56
CA ASP A 30 2.50 5.90 2.50
C ASP A 30 1.24 6.73 2.18
N TRP A 31 0.24 6.07 1.61
CA TRP A 31 -1.12 6.57 1.47
C TRP A 31 -2.08 5.60 2.19
N PRO A 32 -2.04 5.52 3.53
CA PRO A 32 -2.57 4.37 4.27
C PRO A 32 -4.09 4.35 4.42
N THR A 33 -4.78 5.41 4.01
CA THR A 33 -6.24 5.53 4.15
C THR A 33 -6.84 6.40 3.06
N TRP A 34 -8.17 6.42 2.99
CA TRP A 34 -8.90 7.28 2.09
C TRP A 34 -8.48 8.75 2.28
N ARG A 35 -8.05 9.38 1.19
CA ARG A 35 -7.54 10.76 1.17
C ARG A 35 -6.31 10.99 2.08
N LYS A 36 -5.41 10.01 2.11
CA LYS A 36 -4.07 10.01 2.73
C LYS A 36 -4.05 9.98 4.25
N ASP A 37 -4.70 10.94 4.89
CA ASP A 37 -4.58 11.17 6.34
C ASP A 37 -5.94 11.32 7.03
N SER A 38 -5.95 11.35 8.37
CA SER A 38 -7.17 11.51 9.16
C SER A 38 -7.90 12.84 8.93
N ARG A 39 -7.22 13.84 8.36
CA ARG A 39 -7.80 15.13 7.95
C ARG A 39 -8.36 15.07 6.53
N ARG A 40 -8.16 13.96 5.81
CA ARG A 40 -8.61 13.72 4.44
C ARG A 40 -8.08 14.75 3.45
N THR A 41 -6.84 15.17 3.63
CA THR A 41 -6.21 16.22 2.83
C THR A 41 -6.16 15.87 1.34
N ALA A 42 -5.91 14.59 1.01
CA ALA A 42 -5.64 14.13 -0.35
C ALA A 42 -4.48 14.87 -1.03
N THR A 43 -3.45 15.24 -0.27
CA THR A 43 -2.28 15.97 -0.79
C THR A 43 -0.98 15.33 -0.32
N THR A 44 0.07 15.39 -1.15
CA THR A 44 1.44 15.07 -0.76
C THR A 44 2.38 16.23 -1.11
N ASP A 45 3.39 16.44 -0.28
CA ASP A 45 4.47 17.39 -0.55
C ASP A 45 5.58 16.76 -1.41
N GLU A 46 5.45 15.46 -1.74
CA GLU A 46 6.36 14.78 -2.64
C GLU A 46 6.31 15.35 -4.05
N GLN A 47 7.49 15.62 -4.58
CA GLN A 47 7.64 16.06 -5.94
C GLN A 47 7.72 14.84 -6.87
N LEU A 48 6.82 14.79 -7.86
CA LEU A 48 6.86 13.78 -8.90
C LEU A 48 8.16 13.90 -9.73
N ALA A 49 8.67 12.76 -10.16
CA ALA A 49 9.78 12.72 -11.12
C ALA A 49 9.39 13.48 -12.40
N LYS A 50 10.36 14.18 -12.98
CA LYS A 50 10.17 14.94 -14.22
C LYS A 50 9.70 14.04 -15.37
N ASP A 51 10.28 12.84 -15.45
CA ASP A 51 9.97 11.84 -16.46
C ASP A 51 9.29 10.64 -15.79
N LEU A 52 8.05 10.36 -16.17
CA LEU A 52 7.27 9.24 -15.67
C LEU A 52 7.33 8.09 -16.68
N HIS A 53 7.54 6.88 -16.17
CA HIS A 53 7.47 5.65 -16.94
C HIS A 53 6.47 4.69 -16.30
N LEU A 54 5.67 4.03 -17.13
CA LEU A 54 4.73 3.02 -16.67
C LEU A 54 5.52 1.85 -16.07
N GLN A 55 5.27 1.56 -14.79
CA GLN A 55 5.85 0.40 -14.11
C GLN A 55 5.08 -0.88 -14.46
N TRP A 56 3.77 -0.84 -14.25
CA TRP A 56 2.87 -1.96 -14.49
C TRP A 56 1.42 -1.46 -14.55
N THR A 57 0.54 -2.29 -15.11
CA THR A 57 -0.90 -2.06 -15.13
C THR A 57 -1.61 -3.27 -14.55
N ARG A 58 -2.70 -3.03 -13.79
CA ARG A 58 -3.61 -4.09 -13.36
C ARG A 58 -5.05 -3.71 -13.70
N GLN A 59 -5.70 -4.59 -14.48
CA GLN A 59 -7.10 -4.41 -14.83
C GLN A 59 -7.98 -5.12 -13.80
N LEU A 60 -8.83 -4.35 -13.12
CA LEU A 60 -9.89 -4.88 -12.27
C LEU A 60 -11.22 -4.86 -13.02
N GLY A 61 -12.13 -5.75 -12.64
CA GLY A 61 -13.49 -5.77 -13.20
C GLY A 61 -14.29 -4.53 -12.77
N PRO A 62 -15.27 -4.07 -13.54
CA PRO A 62 -16.07 -2.91 -13.17
C PRO A 62 -16.86 -3.17 -11.88
N LEU A 63 -16.96 -2.14 -11.04
CA LEU A 63 -17.84 -2.14 -9.87
C LEU A 63 -19.28 -1.80 -10.28
N LYS A 64 -20.24 -2.34 -9.54
CA LYS A 64 -21.64 -1.95 -9.61
C LYS A 64 -22.00 -1.22 -8.31
N PRO A 65 -22.29 0.09 -8.36
CA PRO A 65 -22.78 0.82 -7.19
C PRO A 65 -24.02 0.16 -6.61
N ALA A 66 -24.22 0.26 -5.30
CA ALA A 66 -25.43 -0.19 -4.62
C ALA A 66 -26.66 0.66 -4.98
N TRP A 67 -26.46 1.94 -5.31
CA TRP A 67 -27.53 2.89 -5.64
C TRP A 67 -27.29 3.53 -7.01
N PRO A 68 -27.32 2.75 -8.10
CA PRO A 68 -27.02 3.25 -9.44
C PRO A 68 -28.00 4.33 -9.91
N GLU A 69 -29.21 4.38 -9.35
CA GLU A 69 -30.25 5.35 -9.66
C GLU A 69 -30.07 6.71 -8.98
N ASP A 70 -29.28 6.80 -7.90
CA ASP A 70 -29.02 8.06 -7.22
C ASP A 70 -27.62 8.58 -7.57
N PRO A 71 -27.50 9.52 -8.53
CA PRO A 71 -26.20 10.02 -8.97
C PRO A 71 -25.44 10.80 -7.88
N ARG A 72 -26.08 11.10 -6.73
CA ARG A 72 -25.43 11.75 -5.58
C ARG A 72 -24.62 10.75 -4.75
N ILE A 73 -24.88 9.45 -4.92
CA ILE A 73 -24.21 8.37 -4.19
C ILE A 73 -23.19 7.70 -5.11
N GLN A 74 -21.93 8.10 -4.98
CA GLN A 74 -20.84 7.64 -5.87
C GLN A 74 -19.67 6.97 -5.14
N PHE A 75 -19.76 6.82 -3.82
CA PHE A 75 -18.63 6.37 -3.00
C PHE A 75 -18.16 4.94 -3.30
N ASP A 76 -19.03 4.09 -3.88
CA ASP A 76 -18.72 2.71 -4.23
C ASP A 76 -18.64 2.47 -5.75
N ALA A 77 -18.59 3.56 -6.54
CA ALA A 77 -18.50 3.49 -8.00
C ALA A 77 -17.08 3.18 -8.50
N HIS A 78 -16.06 3.40 -7.68
CA HIS A 78 -14.66 3.24 -8.06
C HIS A 78 -13.87 2.50 -6.99
N TYR A 79 -12.78 1.87 -7.42
CA TYR A 79 -11.80 1.34 -6.50
C TYR A 79 -11.07 2.47 -5.79
N GLU A 80 -10.93 2.35 -4.47
CA GLU A 80 -10.19 3.30 -3.63
C GLU A 80 -8.94 2.62 -3.05
N PRO A 81 -7.86 2.53 -3.84
CA PRO A 81 -6.62 1.91 -3.38
C PRO A 81 -5.95 2.73 -2.27
N VAL A 82 -5.26 2.03 -1.37
CA VAL A 82 -4.37 2.61 -0.35
C VAL A 82 -3.02 1.93 -0.40
N ILE A 83 -1.96 2.64 -0.02
CA ILE A 83 -0.58 2.14 -0.06
C ILE A 83 -0.01 2.24 1.34
N ALA A 84 0.63 1.16 1.81
CA ALA A 84 1.45 1.19 3.01
C ALA A 84 2.69 0.31 2.82
N GLY A 85 3.88 0.88 3.04
CA GLY A 85 5.15 0.31 2.66
C GLY A 85 5.18 -0.03 1.16
N GLN A 86 5.55 -1.27 0.83
CA GLN A 86 5.60 -1.76 -0.55
C GLN A 86 4.36 -2.52 -0.99
N THR A 87 3.21 -2.29 -0.34
CA THR A 87 1.98 -3.00 -0.64
C THR A 87 0.84 -2.04 -0.96
N LEU A 88 0.18 -2.31 -2.08
CA LEU A 88 -1.08 -1.68 -2.50
C LEU A 88 -2.24 -2.55 -2.03
N PHE A 89 -3.19 -1.97 -1.31
CA PHE A 89 -4.40 -2.66 -0.86
C PHE A 89 -5.62 -2.13 -1.62
N VAL A 90 -6.48 -3.04 -2.05
CA VAL A 90 -7.69 -2.72 -2.82
C VAL A 90 -8.89 -3.49 -2.28
N SER A 91 -9.91 -2.76 -1.85
CA SER A 91 -11.24 -3.28 -1.52
C SER A 91 -12.08 -3.49 -2.78
N SER A 92 -12.99 -4.46 -2.77
CA SER A 92 -13.84 -4.76 -3.90
C SER A 92 -15.22 -5.24 -3.47
N SER A 93 -16.25 -4.50 -3.89
CA SER A 93 -17.66 -4.87 -3.73
C SER A 93 -18.13 -5.92 -4.75
N ARG A 94 -17.35 -6.15 -5.80
CA ARG A 94 -17.67 -7.11 -6.88
C ARG A 94 -17.53 -8.57 -6.45
N ASN A 95 -16.60 -8.83 -5.54
CA ASN A 95 -16.20 -10.17 -5.13
C ASN A 95 -15.95 -10.24 -3.62
N ASP A 96 -16.53 -9.29 -2.87
CA ASP A 96 -16.55 -9.28 -1.42
C ASP A 96 -15.16 -9.44 -0.81
N SER A 97 -14.17 -8.66 -1.27
CA SER A 97 -12.78 -8.93 -0.89
C SER A 97 -11.91 -7.70 -0.66
N VAL A 98 -10.82 -7.92 0.08
CA VAL A 98 -9.65 -7.05 0.13
C VAL A 98 -8.45 -7.82 -0.43
N SER A 99 -7.74 -7.23 -1.38
CA SER A 99 -6.54 -7.81 -1.97
C SER A 99 -5.32 -6.94 -1.71
N ALA A 100 -4.16 -7.58 -1.55
CA ALA A 100 -2.86 -6.93 -1.47
C ALA A 100 -2.02 -7.23 -2.72
N PHE A 101 -1.35 -6.22 -3.23
CA PHE A 101 -0.46 -6.30 -4.38
C PHE A 101 0.91 -5.75 -4.02
N ASP A 102 1.96 -6.42 -4.51
CA ASP A 102 3.30 -5.89 -4.46
C ASP A 102 3.38 -4.61 -5.32
N LEU A 103 3.81 -3.51 -4.73
CA LEU A 103 3.81 -2.20 -5.37
C LEU A 103 4.80 -2.10 -6.54
N LYS A 104 5.86 -2.92 -6.54
CA LYS A 104 6.88 -2.89 -7.60
C LYS A 104 6.47 -3.69 -8.84
N THR A 105 5.80 -4.81 -8.63
CA THR A 105 5.51 -5.80 -9.69
C THR A 105 4.04 -5.86 -10.07
N GLY A 106 3.14 -5.34 -9.23
CA GLY A 106 1.69 -5.47 -9.40
C GLY A 106 1.14 -6.89 -9.12
N GLN A 107 1.99 -7.82 -8.67
CA GLN A 107 1.58 -9.20 -8.38
C GLN A 107 0.73 -9.26 -7.11
N GLN A 108 -0.33 -10.07 -7.15
CA GLN A 108 -1.18 -10.30 -5.98
C GLN A 108 -0.43 -11.11 -4.94
N GLN A 109 -0.25 -10.55 -3.76
CA GLN A 109 0.39 -11.20 -2.62
C GLN A 109 -0.63 -12.09 -1.88
N TRP A 110 -1.81 -11.55 -1.59
CA TRP A 110 -2.91 -12.26 -0.95
C TRP A 110 -4.26 -11.62 -1.26
N GLN A 111 -5.33 -12.35 -0.95
CA GLN A 111 -6.71 -11.88 -1.02
C GLN A 111 -7.53 -12.51 0.10
N TYR A 112 -8.34 -11.69 0.76
CA TYR A 112 -9.27 -12.10 1.80
C TYR A 112 -10.70 -11.87 1.34
N PHE A 113 -11.55 -12.91 1.44
CA PHE A 113 -12.97 -12.83 1.13
C PHE A 113 -13.79 -12.64 2.40
N ALA A 114 -14.57 -11.56 2.45
CA ALA A 114 -15.60 -11.31 3.45
C ALA A 114 -16.93 -11.96 3.03
N ASN A 115 -17.96 -11.85 3.88
CA ASN A 115 -19.29 -12.42 3.59
C ASN A 115 -20.27 -11.39 2.99
N GLY A 116 -19.73 -10.32 2.40
CA GLY A 116 -20.50 -9.30 1.72
C GLY A 116 -19.61 -8.21 1.10
N PRO A 117 -20.20 -7.32 0.29
CA PRO A 117 -19.45 -6.28 -0.42
C PRO A 117 -18.53 -5.46 0.47
N VAL A 118 -17.29 -5.27 0.04
CA VAL A 118 -16.33 -4.35 0.66
C VAL A 118 -16.27 -3.08 -0.19
N ARG A 119 -17.02 -2.05 0.23
CA ARG A 119 -17.27 -0.85 -0.59
C ARG A 119 -16.27 0.28 -0.38
N PHE A 120 -15.68 0.39 0.81
CA PHE A 120 -14.83 1.51 1.19
C PHE A 120 -13.34 1.14 1.12
N ALA A 121 -12.49 2.15 0.89
CA ALA A 121 -11.05 2.03 1.09
C ALA A 121 -10.72 1.37 2.45
N PRO A 122 -9.74 0.44 2.50
CA PRO A 122 -9.27 -0.07 3.77
C PRO A 122 -8.41 0.99 4.49
N LEU A 123 -8.26 0.84 5.81
CA LEU A 123 -7.33 1.62 6.62
C LEU A 123 -6.16 0.72 7.01
N VAL A 124 -4.93 1.17 6.73
CA VAL A 124 -3.72 0.48 7.17
C VAL A 124 -3.10 1.23 8.34
N SER A 125 -2.80 0.51 9.42
CA SER A 125 -2.04 1.06 10.55
C SER A 125 -1.13 -0.01 11.14
N GLY A 126 0.18 0.22 11.02
CA GLY A 126 1.21 -0.75 11.40
C GLY A 126 1.04 -2.06 10.61
N LYS A 127 0.83 -3.17 11.33
CA LYS A 127 0.68 -4.52 10.75
C LYS A 127 -0.78 -4.92 10.51
N ASN A 128 -1.70 -3.97 10.49
CA ASN A 128 -3.14 -4.23 10.44
C ASN A 128 -3.79 -3.55 9.24
N VAL A 129 -4.65 -4.29 8.54
CA VAL A 129 -5.60 -3.77 7.55
C VAL A 129 -6.99 -3.83 8.16
N TYR A 130 -7.66 -2.70 8.23
CA TYR A 130 -9.02 -2.58 8.75
C TYR A 130 -9.99 -2.28 7.63
N PHE A 131 -11.15 -2.92 7.63
CA PHE A 131 -12.22 -2.64 6.68
C PHE A 131 -13.58 -3.08 7.22
N SER A 132 -14.64 -2.54 6.64
CA SER A 132 -16.03 -2.97 6.87
C SER A 132 -16.57 -3.65 5.63
N ALA A 133 -17.44 -4.64 5.83
CA ALA A 133 -18.21 -5.25 4.76
C ALA A 133 -19.71 -5.11 5.02
N ASP A 134 -20.51 -5.24 3.98
CA ASP A 134 -21.97 -5.14 4.09
C ASP A 134 -22.62 -6.32 4.82
N ASP A 135 -21.85 -7.32 5.23
CA ASP A 135 -22.27 -8.35 6.20
C ASP A 135 -22.43 -7.79 7.63
N GLY A 136 -22.14 -6.50 7.83
CA GLY A 136 -22.26 -5.79 9.10
C GLY A 136 -21.07 -6.00 10.03
N CYS A 137 -20.01 -6.68 9.57
CA CYS A 137 -18.81 -6.90 10.35
C CYS A 137 -17.72 -5.85 10.06
N PHE A 138 -16.96 -5.54 11.10
CA PHE A 138 -15.67 -4.83 10.99
C PHE A 138 -14.54 -5.83 11.16
N TYR A 139 -13.57 -5.78 10.25
CA TYR A 139 -12.51 -6.76 10.10
C TYR A 139 -11.15 -6.16 10.40
N CYS A 140 -10.24 -6.99 10.91
CA CYS A 140 -8.82 -6.69 11.04
C CYS A 140 -7.99 -7.85 10.50
N LEU A 141 -7.20 -7.60 9.46
CA LEU A 141 -6.27 -8.56 8.86
C LEU A 141 -4.84 -8.19 9.16
N ASN A 142 -3.95 -9.17 9.09
CA ASN A 142 -2.52 -8.95 9.05
C ASN A 142 -2.10 -8.45 7.65
N THR A 143 -1.31 -7.38 7.58
CA THR A 143 -0.84 -6.79 6.31
C THR A 143 0.03 -7.74 5.49
N ALA A 144 0.79 -8.63 6.13
CA ALA A 144 1.79 -9.47 5.46
C ALA A 144 1.17 -10.68 4.73
N ASP A 145 0.14 -11.29 5.31
CA ASP A 145 -0.42 -12.55 4.81
C ASP A 145 -1.95 -12.55 4.65
N GLY A 146 -2.60 -11.41 4.91
CA GLY A 146 -4.05 -11.26 4.79
C GLY A 146 -4.86 -12.09 5.79
N LYS A 147 -4.20 -12.73 6.79
CA LYS A 147 -4.92 -13.55 7.76
C LYS A 147 -5.78 -12.70 8.67
N LEU A 148 -7.00 -13.17 8.90
CA LEU A 148 -7.91 -12.59 9.88
C LEU A 148 -7.27 -12.63 11.27
N LYS A 149 -7.13 -11.47 11.89
CA LYS A 149 -6.74 -11.35 13.30
C LYS A 149 -7.96 -11.37 14.20
N TRP A 150 -8.99 -10.62 13.83
CA TRP A 150 -10.28 -10.60 14.50
C TRP A 150 -11.34 -9.95 13.60
N LYS A 151 -12.61 -10.21 13.92
CA LYS A 151 -13.76 -9.44 13.41
C LYS A 151 -14.82 -9.30 14.49
N PHE A 152 -15.68 -8.29 14.38
CA PHE A 152 -16.84 -8.16 15.24
C PHE A 152 -18.05 -7.61 14.48
N GLN A 153 -19.25 -7.95 14.95
CA GLN A 153 -20.51 -7.42 14.44
C GLN A 153 -20.63 -5.96 14.88
N ALA A 154 -20.50 -5.03 13.94
CA ALA A 154 -20.62 -3.60 14.19
C ALA A 154 -22.04 -3.08 13.92
N ALA A 155 -22.76 -3.73 13.00
CA ALA A 155 -24.14 -3.35 12.69
C ALA A 155 -25.13 -3.84 13.79
N PRO A 156 -26.16 -3.04 14.12
CA PRO A 156 -27.08 -3.31 15.24
C PRO A 156 -27.96 -4.56 15.05
N ASN A 157 -28.03 -5.09 13.83
CA ASN A 157 -28.68 -6.36 13.53
C ASN A 157 -28.03 -7.01 12.29
N ALA A 158 -28.39 -8.26 12.01
CA ALA A 158 -27.89 -9.01 10.85
C ALA A 158 -28.54 -8.58 9.51
N ARG A 159 -29.31 -7.48 9.47
CA ARG A 159 -29.81 -6.98 8.18
C ARG A 159 -28.62 -6.38 7.43
N LYS A 160 -28.35 -6.97 6.28
CA LYS A 160 -27.44 -6.40 5.27
C LYS A 160 -27.99 -5.03 4.86
N ALA A 161 -27.10 -4.10 4.51
CA ALA A 161 -27.50 -2.79 4.00
C ALA A 161 -28.55 -2.98 2.87
N LEU A 162 -29.60 -2.14 2.86
CA LEU A 162 -30.83 -2.28 2.07
C LEU A 162 -30.65 -2.33 0.54
N ALA A 163 -29.42 -2.41 0.03
CA ALA A 163 -29.07 -2.43 -1.38
C ALA A 163 -28.38 -3.73 -1.83
N ASN A 164 -28.46 -4.80 -1.03
CA ASN A 164 -27.95 -6.12 -1.37
C ASN A 164 -29.12 -7.06 -1.70
N GLU A 165 -29.73 -6.86 -2.86
CA GLU A 165 -30.57 -7.87 -3.53
C GLU A 165 -29.80 -8.56 -4.66
#